data_AF-A0A2E9CZB5-F1
#
_entry.id   AF-A0A2E9CZB5-F1
#
_cell.length_a   1.000
_cell.length_b   1.000
_cell.length_c   1.000
_cell.angle_alpha   90.00
_cell.angle_beta   90.00
_cell.angle_gamma   90.00
#
_symmetry.space_group_name_H-M   'P 1'
#
loop_
_entity.id
_entity.type
_entity.pdbx_description
1 polymer ?
#
loop_
_entity_poly.entity_id
_entity_poly.type
_entity_poly.pdbx_seq_one_letter_code
_entity_poly.pdbx_strand_id
1 'polypeptide(L)'
;KASDEVITKSGLTKEDVDILIPHQANLRIVEGLEKMLKLPNATTIKKVHKYGNTSAASIPTALVDALEEGEIKGGEVAVFTAVGAGLSWGACAVRLGKRTTPINTSEAKLPDFDGKAVDTIRRAIEYQIPDKLDLI
;
A
#
# COMPACT_ATOMS: atom_id res chain seq x y z
N LYS A 1 10.89 14.41 -2.53
CA LYS A 1 11.92 14.69 -1.49
C LYS A 1 12.39 13.42 -0.79
N ALA A 2 11.65 12.80 0.14
CA ALA A 2 12.14 11.60 0.85
C ALA A 2 12.53 10.45 -0.09
N SER A 3 11.69 10.16 -1.10
CA SER A 3 12.00 9.14 -2.10
C SER A 3 13.22 9.50 -2.95
N ASP A 4 13.34 10.75 -3.43
CA ASP A 4 14.54 11.17 -4.18
C ASP A 4 15.81 11.06 -3.32
N GLU A 5 15.74 11.49 -2.05
CA GLU A 5 16.87 11.42 -1.12
C GLU A 5 17.33 9.99 -0.88
N VAL A 6 16.41 9.03 -0.71
CA VAL A 6 16.82 7.64 -0.45
C VAL A 6 17.39 6.97 -1.69
N ILE A 7 16.89 7.30 -2.89
CA ILE A 7 17.46 6.84 -4.16
C ILE A 7 18.93 7.32 -4.24
N THR A 8 19.17 8.62 -4.06
CA THR A 8 20.52 9.18 -4.11
C THR A 8 21.44 8.66 -3.00
N LYS A 9 20.95 8.59 -1.75
CA LYS A 9 21.75 8.08 -0.61
C LYS A 9 22.11 6.60 -0.76
N SER A 10 21.35 5.85 -1.54
CA SER A 10 21.63 4.44 -1.85
C SER A 10 22.58 4.27 -3.04
N GLY A 11 23.06 5.36 -3.65
CA GLY A 11 23.92 5.31 -4.84
C GLY A 11 23.19 4.89 -6.11
N LEU A 12 21.86 4.98 -6.12
CA LEU A 12 21.00 4.63 -7.25
C LEU A 12 20.63 5.88 -8.06
N THR A 13 20.30 5.69 -9.32
CA THR A 13 19.61 6.66 -10.15
C THR A 13 18.11 6.35 -10.20
N LYS A 14 17.32 7.21 -10.86
CA LYS A 14 15.88 6.98 -11.00
C LYS A 14 15.57 5.83 -11.95
N GLU A 15 16.47 5.56 -12.89
CA GLU A 15 16.42 4.47 -13.85
C GLU A 15 16.65 3.10 -13.20
N ASP A 16 17.37 3.06 -12.07
CA ASP A 16 17.62 1.84 -11.31
C ASP A 16 16.40 1.38 -10.49
N VAL A 17 15.33 2.18 -10.40
CA VAL A 17 14.14 1.84 -9.62
C VAL A 17 13.13 1.09 -10.50
N ASP A 18 12.81 -0.14 -10.09
CA ASP A 18 11.91 -1.03 -10.82
C ASP A 18 10.47 -0.97 -10.27
N ILE A 19 10.31 -0.71 -8.96
CA ILE A 19 9.00 -0.72 -8.30
C ILE A 19 8.86 0.47 -7.35
N LEU A 20 7.71 1.14 -7.38
CA LEU A 20 7.30 2.13 -6.39
C LEU A 20 6.09 1.61 -5.60
N ILE A 21 6.22 1.49 -4.27
CA ILE A 21 5.16 1.04 -3.36
C ILE A 21 4.82 2.17 -2.38
N PRO A 22 3.85 3.04 -2.72
CA PRO A 22 3.46 4.15 -1.88
C PRO A 22 2.42 3.75 -0.83
N HIS A 23 2.23 4.60 0.19
CA HIS A 23 1.05 4.57 1.05
C HIS A 23 -0.23 4.73 0.22
N GLN A 24 -1.21 3.86 0.44
CA GLN A 24 -2.46 3.81 -0.34
C GLN A 24 -3.53 4.76 0.23
N ALA A 25 -3.21 6.06 0.34
CA ALA A 25 -4.14 7.04 0.92
C ALA A 25 -5.29 7.42 -0.02
N ASN A 26 -4.94 7.70 -1.28
CA ASN A 26 -5.86 8.14 -2.31
C ASN A 26 -5.18 7.96 -3.67
N LEU A 27 -5.92 7.50 -4.69
CA LEU A 27 -5.37 7.26 -6.02
C LEU A 27 -4.73 8.51 -6.64
N ARG A 28 -5.35 9.69 -6.48
CA ARG A 28 -4.84 10.95 -7.03
C ARG A 28 -3.51 11.37 -6.39
N ILE A 29 -3.32 11.07 -5.10
CA ILE A 29 -2.05 11.35 -4.40
C ILE A 29 -0.95 10.43 -4.95
N VAL A 30 -1.26 9.14 -5.13
CA VAL A 30 -0.32 8.16 -5.68
C VAL A 30 0.10 8.52 -7.10
N GLU A 31 -0.84 8.87 -7.97
CA GLU A 31 -0.54 9.30 -9.34
C GLU A 31 0.21 10.63 -9.38
N GLY A 32 -0.08 11.55 -8.46
CA GLY A 32 0.66 12.79 -8.31
C GLY A 32 2.12 12.53 -7.93
N LEU A 33 2.36 11.59 -7.02
CA LEU A 33 3.70 11.15 -6.62
C LEU A 33 4.46 10.51 -7.78
N GLU A 34 3.83 9.62 -8.53
CA GLU A 34 4.39 8.97 -9.72
C GLU A 34 4.86 10.01 -10.76
N LYS A 35 3.99 10.98 -11.08
CA LYS A 35 4.30 12.09 -12.00
C LYS A 35 5.42 12.99 -11.49
N MET A 36 5.49 13.20 -10.17
CA MET A 36 6.53 14.04 -9.56
C MET A 36 7.89 13.33 -9.53
N LEU A 37 7.92 12.04 -9.18
CA LEU A 37 9.17 11.28 -9.06
C LEU A 37 9.80 10.98 -10.41
N LYS A 38 8.99 10.74 -11.45
CA LYS A 38 9.47 10.42 -12.81
C LYS A 38 10.49 9.29 -12.79
N LEU A 39 10.03 8.10 -12.38
CA LEU A 39 10.84 6.88 -12.36
C LEU A 39 10.55 6.12 -13.68
N PRO A 40 11.41 6.23 -14.71
CA PRO A 40 11.06 5.84 -16.08
C PRO A 40 10.79 4.34 -16.25
N ASN A 41 11.44 3.51 -15.44
CA ASN A 41 11.34 2.05 -15.50
C ASN A 41 10.44 1.47 -14.39
N ALA A 42 9.97 2.31 -13.46
CA ALA A 42 9.28 1.82 -12.27
C ALA A 42 7.81 1.53 -12.54
N THR A 43 7.34 0.37 -12.04
CA THR A 43 5.93 0.08 -11.90
C THR A 43 5.42 0.61 -10.55
N THR A 44 4.38 1.45 -10.56
CA THR A 44 3.76 1.95 -9.32
C THR A 44 2.64 1.02 -8.86
N ILE A 45 2.78 0.43 -7.68
CA ILE A 45 1.77 -0.48 -7.09
C ILE A 45 0.60 0.33 -6.52
N LYS A 46 -0.61 0.04 -7.03
CA LYS A 46 -1.86 0.76 -6.70
C LYS A 46 -2.96 -0.22 -6.28
N LYS A 47 -3.19 -0.38 -4.97
CA LYS A 47 -4.23 -1.26 -4.40
C LYS A 47 -5.29 -0.52 -3.58
N VAL A 48 -5.27 0.82 -3.56
CA VAL A 48 -6.28 1.66 -2.86
C VAL A 48 -7.73 1.32 -3.24
N HIS A 49 -7.98 0.85 -4.48
CA HIS A 49 -9.31 0.49 -4.94
C HIS A 49 -9.87 -0.79 -4.28
N LYS A 50 -9.01 -1.67 -3.75
CA LYS A 50 -9.43 -2.90 -3.08
C LYS A 50 -9.81 -2.66 -1.62
N TYR A 51 -9.02 -1.87 -0.90
CA TYR A 51 -9.10 -1.78 0.57
C TYR A 51 -9.33 -0.36 1.11
N GLY A 52 -9.31 0.66 0.24
CA GLY A 52 -9.26 2.05 0.69
C GLY A 52 -7.95 2.37 1.41
N ASN A 53 -8.01 3.33 2.34
CA ASN A 53 -6.88 3.71 3.17
C ASN A 53 -6.86 2.91 4.48
N THR A 54 -5.93 1.96 4.58
CA THR A 54 -5.72 1.12 5.77
C THR A 54 -4.54 1.59 6.64
N SER A 55 -4.15 2.86 6.53
CA SER A 55 -3.06 3.47 7.30
C SER A 55 -1.75 2.67 7.18
N ALA A 56 -1.15 2.28 8.29
CA ALA A 56 0.11 1.52 8.33
C ALA A 56 0.06 0.18 7.58
N ALA A 57 -1.12 -0.45 7.45
CA ALA A 57 -1.26 -1.72 6.74
C ALA A 57 -1.19 -1.58 5.21
N SER A 58 -1.32 -0.37 4.67
CA SER A 58 -1.50 -0.19 3.23
C SER A 58 -0.31 -0.65 2.38
N ILE A 59 0.91 -0.44 2.90
CA ILE A 59 2.15 -0.80 2.19
C ILE A 59 2.38 -2.32 2.23
N PRO A 60 2.38 -2.99 3.40
CA PRO A 60 2.58 -4.44 3.43
C PRO A 60 1.48 -5.21 2.69
N THR A 61 0.21 -4.81 2.79
CA THR A 61 -0.86 -5.45 2.01
C THR A 61 -0.66 -5.25 0.51
N ALA A 62 -0.29 -4.04 0.05
CA ALA A 62 -0.02 -3.81 -1.37
C ALA A 62 1.20 -4.60 -1.88
N LEU A 63 2.23 -4.77 -1.05
CA LEU A 63 3.40 -5.59 -1.36
C LEU A 63 3.02 -7.07 -1.54
N VAL A 64 2.19 -7.61 -0.63
CA VAL A 64 1.73 -9.00 -0.69
C VAL A 64 0.88 -9.23 -1.95
N ASP A 65 -0.12 -8.37 -2.21
CA ASP A 65 -0.93 -8.45 -3.43
C ASP A 65 -0.07 -8.41 -4.69
N ALA A 66 0.94 -7.53 -4.74
CA ALA A 66 1.81 -7.41 -5.91
C ALA A 66 2.70 -8.65 -6.12
N LEU A 67 3.10 -9.34 -5.04
CA LEU A 67 3.79 -10.63 -5.12
C LEU A 67 2.84 -11.72 -5.63
N GLU A 68 1.64 -11.82 -5.08
CA GLU A 68 0.64 -12.84 -5.42
C GLU A 68 0.11 -12.70 -6.85
N GLU A 69 -0.05 -11.47 -7.32
CA GLU A 69 -0.44 -11.15 -8.71
C GLU A 69 0.74 -11.23 -9.70
N GLY A 70 1.95 -11.48 -9.19
CA GLY A 70 3.15 -11.60 -10.01
C GLY A 70 3.60 -10.27 -10.62
N GLU A 71 3.19 -9.13 -10.11
CA GLU A 71 3.72 -7.82 -10.50
C GLU A 71 5.20 -7.68 -10.11
N ILE A 72 5.61 -8.35 -9.03
CA ILE A 72 7.00 -8.39 -8.53
C ILE A 72 7.68 -9.68 -9.01
N LYS A 73 8.83 -9.53 -9.68
CA LYS A 73 9.63 -10.61 -10.29
C LYS A 73 10.85 -11.02 -9.48
N GLY A 74 11.25 -10.21 -8.50
CA GLY A 74 12.38 -10.48 -7.60
C GLY A 74 13.72 -9.99 -8.18
N GLY A 75 14.66 -9.67 -7.29
CA GLY A 75 15.92 -8.98 -7.65
C GLY A 75 15.78 -7.48 -7.93
N GLU A 76 14.54 -7.01 -8.06
CA GLU A 76 14.15 -5.63 -8.33
C GLU A 76 14.50 -4.67 -7.19
N VAL A 77 14.72 -3.41 -7.54
CA VAL A 77 14.86 -2.30 -6.60
C VAL A 77 13.49 -1.69 -6.38
N ALA A 78 12.98 -1.85 -5.15
CA ALA A 78 11.73 -1.27 -4.71
C ALA A 78 11.97 -0.01 -3.86
N VAL A 79 11.24 1.06 -4.16
CA VAL A 79 11.14 2.24 -3.30
C VAL A 79 9.80 2.22 -2.58
N PHE A 80 9.83 2.17 -1.25
CA PHE A 80 8.65 2.32 -0.41
C PHE A 80 8.57 3.76 0.08
N THR A 81 7.38 4.34 0.13
CA THR A 81 7.22 5.71 0.62
C THR A 81 5.87 5.93 1.28
N ALA A 82 5.86 6.66 2.39
CA ALA A 82 4.68 6.87 3.19
C ALA A 82 4.58 8.31 3.68
N VAL A 83 3.33 8.74 3.90
CA VAL A 83 2.98 9.97 4.61
C VAL A 83 1.81 9.65 5.53
N GLY A 84 1.81 10.21 6.74
CA GLY A 84 0.80 9.96 7.76
C GLY A 84 0.68 11.10 8.77
N ALA A 85 -0.27 10.96 9.70
CA ALA A 85 -0.56 11.98 10.70
C ALA A 85 0.71 12.36 11.52
N GLY A 86 0.94 13.66 11.68
CA GLY A 86 2.16 14.24 12.23
C GLY A 86 2.32 15.70 11.80
N LEU A 87 2.73 16.06 10.59
CA LEU A 87 2.93 15.23 9.41
C LEU A 87 4.24 14.44 9.50
N SER A 88 4.15 13.11 9.45
CA SER A 88 5.31 12.22 9.33
C SER A 88 5.43 11.70 7.91
N TRP A 89 6.64 11.63 7.37
CA TRP A 89 6.90 11.04 6.06
C TRP A 89 8.24 10.32 6.05
N GLY A 90 8.37 9.34 5.16
CA GLY A 90 9.60 8.58 5.02
C GLY A 90 9.60 7.75 3.74
N ALA A 91 10.80 7.37 3.32
CA ALA A 91 10.99 6.44 2.21
C ALA A 91 12.16 5.51 2.49
N CYS A 92 12.12 4.31 1.94
CA CYS A 92 13.26 3.40 1.91
C CYS A 92 13.43 2.80 0.51
N ALA A 93 14.68 2.57 0.11
CA ALA A 93 15.02 1.79 -1.07
C ALA A 93 15.49 0.41 -0.62
N VAL A 94 14.97 -0.64 -1.25
CA VAL A 94 15.26 -2.03 -0.90
C VAL A 94 15.52 -2.80 -2.18
N ARG A 95 16.65 -3.52 -2.24
CA ARG A 95 16.86 -4.55 -3.25
C ARG A 95 16.19 -5.84 -2.80
N LEU A 96 15.14 -6.24 -3.50
CA LEU A 96 14.42 -7.47 -3.19
C LEU A 96 15.29 -8.70 -3.50
N GLY A 97 15.10 -9.76 -2.73
CA GLY A 97 15.70 -11.06 -3.05
C GLY A 97 15.12 -11.65 -4.34
N LYS A 98 15.71 -12.74 -4.83
CA LYS A 98 15.24 -13.43 -6.05
C LYS A 98 13.94 -14.24 -5.84
N ARG A 99 13.61 -14.58 -4.60
CA ARG A 99 12.45 -15.42 -4.29
C ARG A 99 11.20 -14.56 -4.16
N THR A 100 10.20 -14.85 -4.99
CA THR A 100 8.88 -14.22 -4.97
C THR A 100 7.78 -15.14 -4.43
N THR A 101 8.07 -16.43 -4.27
CA THR A 101 7.12 -17.42 -3.76
C THR A 101 7.29 -17.66 -2.25
N PRO A 102 6.19 -17.91 -1.50
CA PRO A 102 6.27 -18.35 -0.12
C PRO A 102 7.01 -19.68 0.02
N ILE A 103 7.71 -19.88 1.14
CA ILE A 103 8.31 -21.18 1.47
C ILE A 103 7.24 -22.12 2.03
N ASN A 104 6.33 -21.58 2.84
CA ASN A 104 5.24 -22.29 3.48
C ASN A 104 3.95 -21.47 3.34
N THR A 105 2.81 -22.14 3.44
CA THR A 105 1.48 -21.53 3.58
C THR A 105 1.00 -21.62 5.03
N SER A 106 -0.03 -20.84 5.36
CA SER A 106 -0.67 -20.85 6.68
C SER A 106 -2.17 -21.05 6.52
N GLU A 107 -2.74 -21.93 7.33
CA GLU A 107 -4.20 -22.15 7.41
C GLU A 107 -4.88 -21.18 8.40
N ALA A 108 -4.14 -20.18 8.90
CA ALA A 108 -4.68 -19.20 9.83
C ALA A 108 -5.82 -18.41 9.18
N LYS A 109 -6.99 -18.41 9.83
CA LYS A 109 -8.17 -17.66 9.40
C LYS A 109 -8.75 -16.86 10.54
N LEU A 110 -9.39 -15.74 10.22
CA LEU A 110 -10.28 -15.05 11.16
C LEU A 110 -11.51 -15.93 11.44
N PRO A 111 -12.18 -15.75 12.59
CA PRO A 111 -13.47 -16.39 12.85
C PRO A 111 -14.48 -16.06 11.75
N ASP A 112 -15.35 -17.02 11.45
CA ASP A 112 -16.42 -16.81 10.47
C ASP A 112 -17.36 -15.70 10.98
N PHE A 113 -17.83 -14.84 10.07
CA PHE A 113 -18.74 -13.74 10.37
C PHE A 113 -19.95 -13.81 9.44
N ASP A 114 -21.12 -14.10 10.00
CA ASP A 114 -22.38 -14.31 9.27
C ASP A 114 -23.20 -13.01 9.09
N GLY A 115 -22.51 -11.85 9.05
CA GLY A 115 -23.11 -10.53 8.94
C GLY A 115 -22.60 -9.72 7.75
N LYS A 116 -23.19 -8.56 7.50
CA LYS A 116 -22.73 -7.60 6.49
C LYS A 116 -21.73 -6.61 7.10
N ALA A 117 -20.96 -5.94 6.25
CA ALA A 117 -20.06 -4.87 6.68
C ALA A 117 -20.80 -3.77 7.49
N VAL A 118 -22.04 -3.45 7.12
CA VAL A 118 -22.87 -2.46 7.85
C VAL A 118 -23.17 -2.89 9.29
N ASP A 119 -23.29 -4.19 9.56
CA ASP A 119 -23.56 -4.71 10.90
C ASP A 119 -22.37 -4.46 11.84
N THR A 120 -21.15 -4.42 11.30
CA THR A 120 -19.93 -4.13 12.08
C THR A 120 -19.87 -2.69 12.61
N ILE A 121 -20.56 -1.76 11.95
CA ILE A 121 -20.56 -0.34 12.29
C ILE A 121 -21.92 0.17 12.77
N ARG A 122 -22.95 -0.68 12.81
CA ARG A 122 -24.34 -0.30 13.16
C ARG A 122 -24.42 0.50 14.46
N ARG A 123 -23.75 0.04 15.52
CA ARG A 123 -23.71 0.74 16.81
C ARG A 123 -23.14 2.17 16.70
N ALA A 124 -22.13 2.38 15.85
CA ALA A 124 -21.56 3.70 15.65
C ALA A 124 -22.54 4.61 14.87
N ILE A 125 -23.27 4.05 13.91
CA ILE A 125 -24.31 4.76 13.16
C ILE A 125 -25.45 5.18 14.08
N GLU A 126 -25.99 4.24 14.88
CA GLU A 126 -27.02 4.50 15.88
C GLU A 126 -26.62 5.60 16.86
N TYR A 127 -25.34 5.64 17.25
CA TYR A 127 -24.83 6.65 18.18
C TYR A 127 -24.61 8.03 17.51
N GLN A 128 -24.05 8.07 16.30
CA GLN A 128 -23.64 9.32 15.65
C GLN A 128 -24.78 9.99 14.84
N ILE A 129 -25.63 9.18 14.23
CA ILE A 129 -26.68 9.61 13.27
C ILE A 129 -27.94 8.74 13.39
N PRO A 130 -28.58 8.70 14.58
CA PRO A 130 -29.71 7.80 14.86
C PRO A 130 -30.86 7.91 13.84
N ASP A 131 -31.16 9.13 13.38
CA ASP A 131 -32.26 9.40 12.43
C ASP A 131 -32.04 8.83 11.01
N LYS A 132 -30.86 8.26 10.73
CA LYS A 132 -30.51 7.67 9.43
C LYS A 132 -30.50 6.13 9.43
N LEU A 133 -30.87 5.50 10.53
CA LEU A 133 -30.77 4.04 10.67
C LEU A 133 -31.62 3.30 9.63
N ASP A 134 -32.81 3.84 9.31
CA ASP A 134 -33.73 3.22 8.34
C ASP A 134 -33.26 3.30 6.88
N LEU A 135 -32.17 4.04 6.60
CA LEU A 135 -31.59 4.17 5.26
C LEU A 135 -30.55 3.07 4.94
N ILE A 136 -30.26 2.18 5.91
CA ILE A 136 -29.13 1.22 5.88
C ILE A 136 -29.63 -0.20 6.17
#